data_AF-A0A718LEM0-F1
#
_entry.id   AF-A0A718LEM0-F1
#
_cell.length_a   1.000
_cell.length_b   1.000
_cell.length_c   1.000
_cell.angle_alpha   90.00
_cell.angle_beta   90.00
_cell.angle_gamma   90.00
#
_symmetry.space_group_name_H-M   'P 1'
#
loop_
_entity.id
_entity.type
_entity.pdbx_description
1 polymer ?
#
loop_
_entity_poly.entity_id
_entity_poly.type
_entity_poly.pdbx_seq_one_letter_code
_entity_poly.pdbx_strand_id
1 'polypeptide(L)'
;MASANAPGWWRVAVSNSDTVADFPTYPDGSKLYSYGYLFVEKIGEVWFQHYYAHMGANAKRQDWGTVPNTSRPWVIDYNTSNKPSAGDVGALPITGGQLNGPLGIGTDNALGGNSIVLGDNDTGFKQNGDGVLDVYSNYTHVFRFIGNLVESMVSLKVNGNAVATGEVQAGNGSSRMTNNGDIFGSVWGNSWLSLWINNNFVADVQLGAGTSVSTWNNAGSWPNTPGYVVTSVWKDAQGENIDGIAYAPLQKRVGSQWYTVQGGTA
;
A
#
# COMPACT_ATOMS: atom_id res chain seq x y z
N MET A 1 28.14 -58.55 -15.94
CA MET A 1 29.49 -58.00 -16.22
C MET A 1 30.53 -59.00 -15.72
N ALA A 2 30.91 -59.99 -16.53
CA ALA A 2 32.08 -60.80 -16.20
C ALA A 2 33.33 -59.97 -16.56
N SER A 3 34.02 -59.48 -15.52
CA SER A 3 35.42 -59.02 -15.49
C SER A 3 35.87 -57.92 -16.47
N ALA A 4 35.20 -56.77 -16.52
CA ALA A 4 35.84 -55.51 -16.95
C ALA A 4 36.72 -54.95 -15.80
N ASN A 5 37.64 -55.78 -15.31
CA ASN A 5 38.50 -55.51 -14.15
C ASN A 5 39.97 -55.24 -14.55
N ALA A 6 40.28 -55.29 -15.85
CA ALA A 6 41.58 -54.95 -16.40
C ALA A 6 41.47 -53.70 -17.30
N PRO A 7 42.54 -52.92 -17.45
CA PRO A 7 42.56 -51.75 -18.32
C PRO A 7 42.22 -52.09 -19.78
N GLY A 8 41.45 -51.23 -20.44
CA GLY A 8 41.07 -51.37 -21.84
C GLY A 8 39.65 -50.90 -22.14
N TRP A 9 39.26 -51.11 -23.40
CA TRP A 9 37.90 -50.87 -23.88
C TRP A 9 37.11 -52.17 -23.93
N TRP A 10 35.96 -52.18 -23.28
CA TRP A 10 35.09 -53.33 -23.17
C TRP A 10 33.76 -53.03 -23.84
N ARG A 11 33.29 -53.93 -24.71
CA ARG A 11 31.91 -53.88 -25.19
C ARG A 11 30.99 -54.38 -24.08
N VAL A 12 29.98 -53.59 -23.73
CA VAL A 12 28.93 -53.98 -22.80
C VAL A 12 27.68 -54.31 -23.59
N ALA A 13 27.14 -55.50 -23.39
CA ALA A 13 25.88 -55.95 -23.97
C ALA A 13 25.18 -56.87 -22.95
N VAL A 14 24.32 -56.30 -22.13
CA VAL A 14 23.58 -57.02 -21.07
C VAL A 14 22.10 -57.06 -21.46
N SER A 15 21.51 -58.25 -21.59
CA SER A 15 20.12 -58.40 -22.03
C SER A 15 19.10 -57.79 -21.06
N ASN A 16 19.41 -57.76 -19.76
CA ASN A 16 18.64 -57.06 -18.74
C ASN A 16 19.61 -56.45 -17.71
N SER A 17 19.72 -55.12 -17.67
CA SER A 17 20.60 -54.41 -16.73
C SER A 17 20.27 -54.65 -15.27
N ASP A 18 19.02 -54.99 -14.93
CA ASP A 18 18.62 -55.24 -13.54
C ASP A 18 19.25 -56.51 -12.97
N THR A 19 19.74 -57.40 -13.85
CA THR A 19 20.52 -58.59 -13.45
C THR A 19 21.95 -58.24 -13.04
N VAL A 20 22.38 -56.99 -13.22
CA VAL A 20 23.71 -56.51 -12.87
C VAL A 20 23.58 -55.48 -11.75
N ALA A 21 23.85 -55.91 -10.52
CA ALA A 21 23.69 -55.10 -9.32
C ALA A 21 24.37 -53.72 -9.43
N ASP A 22 25.64 -53.71 -9.87
CA ASP A 22 26.49 -52.51 -10.00
C ASP A 22 26.44 -51.84 -11.38
N PHE A 23 25.30 -51.94 -12.08
CA PHE A 23 25.11 -51.19 -13.32
C PHE A 23 24.80 -49.71 -13.03
N PRO A 24 25.34 -48.74 -13.81
CA PRO A 24 25.03 -47.31 -13.63
C PRO A 24 23.52 -47.02 -13.59
N THR A 25 23.10 -46.14 -12.69
CA THR A 25 21.69 -45.77 -12.42
C THR A 25 21.47 -44.28 -12.52
N TYR A 26 20.48 -43.83 -13.29
CA TYR A 26 19.98 -42.46 -13.21
C TYR A 26 19.57 -42.08 -11.77
N PRO A 27 19.45 -40.79 -11.44
CA PRO A 27 19.05 -40.35 -10.10
C PRO A 27 17.70 -40.93 -9.62
N ASP A 28 16.81 -41.29 -10.54
CA ASP A 28 15.52 -41.93 -10.25
C ASP A 28 15.62 -43.46 -9.97
N GLY A 29 16.83 -44.02 -10.05
CA GLY A 29 17.13 -45.44 -9.81
C GLY A 29 17.06 -46.32 -11.07
N SER A 30 16.58 -45.79 -12.21
CA SER A 30 16.53 -46.55 -13.46
C SER A 30 17.93 -46.83 -14.01
N LYS A 31 18.18 -48.04 -14.51
CA LYS A 31 19.49 -48.40 -15.08
C LYS A 31 19.72 -47.69 -16.42
N LEU A 32 20.97 -47.34 -16.69
CA LEU A 32 21.37 -46.85 -18.01
C LEU A 32 21.13 -47.92 -19.08
N TYR A 33 20.98 -47.49 -20.33
CA TYR A 33 20.85 -48.42 -21.45
C TYR A 33 22.03 -49.40 -21.47
N SER A 34 21.71 -50.69 -21.54
CA SER A 34 22.61 -51.79 -21.18
C SER A 34 23.49 -52.29 -22.33
N TYR A 35 23.60 -51.49 -23.39
CA TYR A 35 24.47 -51.68 -24.54
C TYR A 35 25.35 -50.44 -24.74
N GLY A 36 26.65 -50.63 -24.92
CA GLY A 36 27.61 -49.55 -25.03
C GLY A 36 29.06 -49.99 -24.86
N TYR A 37 29.90 -49.06 -24.41
CA TYR A 37 31.33 -49.29 -24.17
C TYR A 37 31.71 -48.90 -22.75
N LEU A 38 32.54 -49.70 -22.10
CA LEU A 38 33.14 -49.41 -20.81
C LEU A 38 34.65 -49.26 -21.01
N PHE A 39 35.17 -48.07 -20.75
CA PHE A 39 36.60 -47.83 -20.64
C PHE A 39 37.03 -48.07 -19.20
N VAL A 40 38.10 -48.85 -19.02
CA VAL A 40 38.72 -49.11 -17.72
C VAL A 40 40.18 -48.68 -17.82
N GLU A 41 40.65 -47.93 -16.85
CA GLU A 41 42.04 -47.50 -16.77
C GLU A 41 42.60 -47.76 -15.38
N LYS A 42 43.89 -48.08 -15.34
CA LYS A 42 44.65 -48.24 -14.08
C LYS A 42 46.00 -47.55 -14.22
N ILE A 43 46.26 -46.59 -13.35
CA ILE A 43 47.53 -45.86 -13.27
C ILE A 43 47.99 -45.89 -11.82
N GLY A 44 49.07 -46.61 -11.54
CA GLY A 44 49.56 -46.81 -10.17
C GLY A 44 48.48 -47.44 -9.26
N GLU A 45 48.14 -46.74 -8.18
CA GLU A 45 47.10 -47.10 -7.21
C GLU A 45 45.75 -46.42 -7.46
N VAL A 46 45.50 -45.96 -8.69
CA VAL A 46 44.22 -45.39 -9.11
C VAL A 46 43.61 -46.27 -10.19
N TRP A 47 42.31 -46.52 -10.08
CA TRP A 47 41.52 -47.10 -11.15
C TRP A 47 40.37 -46.17 -11.53
N PHE A 48 40.01 -46.18 -12.80
CA PHE A 48 38.94 -45.37 -13.39
C PHE A 48 38.07 -46.24 -14.28
N GLN A 49 36.77 -45.97 -14.26
CA GLN A 49 35.80 -46.59 -15.15
C GLN A 49 34.89 -45.53 -15.76
N HIS A 50 34.68 -45.60 -17.07
CA HIS A 50 33.79 -44.72 -17.83
C HIS A 50 32.91 -45.53 -18.75
N TYR A 51 31.61 -45.54 -18.48
CA TYR A 51 30.61 -46.18 -19.28
C TYR A 51 29.97 -45.18 -20.26
N TYR A 52 30.05 -45.50 -21.54
CA TYR A 52 29.41 -44.81 -22.66
C TYR A 52 28.22 -45.66 -23.11
N ALA A 53 27.01 -45.32 -22.67
CA ALA A 53 25.81 -45.99 -23.15
C ALA A 53 25.54 -45.61 -24.61
N HIS A 54 25.09 -46.57 -25.42
CA HIS A 54 24.78 -46.33 -26.84
C HIS A 54 23.69 -45.27 -27.07
N MET A 55 22.85 -45.00 -26.06
CA MET A 55 21.84 -43.93 -26.08
C MET A 55 22.38 -42.57 -25.60
N GLY A 56 23.70 -42.41 -25.46
CA GLY A 56 24.35 -41.13 -25.21
C GLY A 56 24.55 -40.76 -23.73
N ALA A 57 24.04 -41.55 -22.79
CA ALA A 57 24.31 -41.37 -21.36
C ALA A 57 25.74 -41.82 -21.02
N ASN A 58 26.44 -41.01 -20.22
CA ASN A 58 27.79 -41.32 -19.77
C ASN A 58 27.80 -41.40 -18.24
N ALA A 59 28.44 -42.43 -17.70
CA ALA A 59 28.62 -42.61 -16.27
C ALA A 59 30.08 -42.92 -15.96
N LYS A 60 30.62 -42.35 -14.90
CA LYS A 60 32.01 -42.55 -14.50
C LYS A 60 32.17 -42.73 -13.01
N ARG A 61 33.25 -43.39 -12.62
CA ARG A 61 33.69 -43.49 -11.23
C ARG A 61 35.19 -43.75 -11.17
N GLN A 62 35.79 -43.38 -10.05
CA GLN A 62 37.21 -43.52 -9.79
C GLN A 62 37.40 -43.76 -8.29
N ASP A 63 38.35 -44.59 -7.92
CA ASP A 63 38.80 -44.66 -6.53
C ASP A 63 40.29 -44.98 -6.43
N TRP A 64 40.82 -44.84 -5.22
CA TRP A 64 42.12 -45.38 -4.84
C TRP A 64 41.99 -46.90 -4.65
N GLY A 65 42.83 -47.67 -5.32
CA GLY A 65 42.85 -49.12 -5.23
C GLY A 65 43.64 -49.79 -6.34
N THR A 66 44.09 -51.01 -6.07
CA THR A 66 44.87 -51.80 -7.03
C THR A 66 44.00 -52.50 -8.07
N VAL A 67 42.68 -52.56 -7.90
CA VAL A 67 41.71 -53.12 -8.85
C VAL A 67 40.39 -52.36 -8.82
N PRO A 68 39.65 -52.31 -9.94
CA PRO A 68 38.29 -51.78 -9.97
C PRO A 68 37.38 -52.47 -8.96
N ASN A 69 36.61 -51.69 -8.24
CA ASN A 69 35.67 -52.17 -7.22
C ASN A 69 34.45 -51.23 -7.16
N THR A 70 33.53 -51.47 -6.22
CA THR A 70 32.25 -50.76 -6.12
C THR A 70 32.17 -49.82 -4.92
N SER A 71 33.31 -49.47 -4.30
CA SER A 71 33.38 -48.56 -3.15
C SER A 71 32.83 -47.17 -3.47
N ARG A 72 32.96 -46.74 -4.74
CA ARG A 72 32.48 -45.46 -5.25
C ARG A 72 31.28 -45.69 -6.17
N PRO A 73 30.18 -44.95 -5.96
CA PRO A 73 29.03 -45.02 -6.85
C PRO A 73 29.38 -44.44 -8.22
N TRP A 74 28.62 -44.83 -9.23
CA TRP A 74 28.65 -44.19 -10.55
C TRP A 74 28.10 -42.77 -10.46
N VAL A 75 28.78 -41.83 -11.13
CA VAL A 75 28.30 -40.46 -11.35
C VAL A 75 27.92 -40.33 -12.82
N ILE A 76 26.71 -39.86 -13.10
CA ILE A 76 26.21 -39.69 -14.47
C ILE A 76 26.29 -38.24 -14.87
N ASP A 77 26.74 -38.01 -16.10
CA ASP A 77 26.80 -36.67 -16.67
C ASP A 77 25.40 -36.17 -17.07
N TYR A 78 25.14 -34.89 -16.80
CA TYR A 78 23.93 -34.23 -17.30
C TYR A 78 23.93 -34.18 -18.84
N ASN A 79 22.77 -34.41 -19.42
CA ASN A 79 22.56 -34.44 -20.87
C ASN A 79 21.09 -34.10 -21.21
N THR A 80 20.71 -34.21 -22.48
CA THR A 80 19.35 -33.87 -22.94
C THR A 80 18.26 -34.74 -22.33
N SER A 81 18.57 -35.98 -21.94
CA SER A 81 17.64 -36.93 -21.29
C SER A 81 17.75 -36.92 -19.75
N ASN A 82 18.89 -36.48 -19.20
CA ASN A 82 19.13 -36.30 -17.77
C ASN A 82 19.53 -34.85 -17.51
N LYS A 83 18.56 -33.94 -17.48
CA LYS A 83 18.80 -32.52 -17.20
C LYS A 83 18.80 -32.29 -15.69
N PRO A 84 19.62 -31.35 -15.16
CA PRO A 84 19.45 -30.91 -13.79
C PRO A 84 18.07 -30.28 -13.61
N SER A 85 17.45 -30.51 -12.46
CA SER A 85 16.30 -29.76 -11.98
C SER A 85 16.73 -28.39 -11.45
N ALA A 86 15.77 -27.48 -11.24
CA ALA A 86 16.05 -26.21 -10.58
C ALA A 86 16.65 -26.41 -9.17
N GLY A 87 16.20 -27.45 -8.46
CA GLY A 87 16.75 -27.81 -7.15
C GLY A 87 18.21 -28.25 -7.21
N ASP A 88 18.59 -29.00 -8.26
CA ASP A 88 19.98 -29.48 -8.44
C ASP A 88 20.98 -28.35 -8.66
N VAL A 89 20.52 -27.18 -9.13
CA VAL A 89 21.38 -26.01 -9.41
C VAL A 89 21.07 -24.80 -8.52
N GLY A 90 20.20 -24.95 -7.51
CA GLY A 90 19.82 -23.85 -6.62
C GLY A 90 19.05 -22.71 -7.30
N ALA A 91 18.35 -22.99 -8.40
CA ALA A 91 17.52 -22.03 -9.12
C ALA A 91 16.07 -22.01 -8.62
N LEU A 92 15.38 -20.89 -8.80
CA LEU A 92 13.94 -20.81 -8.58
C LEU A 92 13.21 -21.57 -9.72
N PRO A 93 12.31 -22.53 -9.41
CA PRO A 93 11.57 -23.26 -10.45
C PRO A 93 10.64 -22.34 -11.27
N ILE A 94 10.44 -22.67 -12.54
CA ILE A 94 9.50 -21.94 -13.43
C ILE A 94 8.04 -22.07 -12.98
N THR A 95 7.73 -23.08 -12.17
CA THR A 95 6.42 -23.26 -11.53
C THR A 95 6.25 -22.38 -10.29
N GLY A 96 7.23 -21.52 -10.00
CA GLY A 96 7.30 -20.72 -8.78
C GLY A 96 7.93 -21.49 -7.62
N GLY A 97 7.97 -20.83 -6.46
CA GLY A 97 8.55 -21.33 -5.23
C GLY A 97 8.74 -20.19 -4.23
N GLN A 98 9.37 -20.50 -3.10
CA GLN A 98 9.73 -19.50 -2.09
C GLN A 98 11.18 -19.06 -2.29
N LEU A 99 11.40 -17.76 -2.38
CA LEU A 99 12.71 -17.16 -2.16
C LEU A 99 12.85 -16.88 -0.67
N ASN A 100 13.86 -17.48 -0.03
CA ASN A 100 14.16 -17.25 1.39
C ASN A 100 15.04 -15.99 1.62
N GLY A 101 15.56 -15.40 0.55
CA GLY A 101 16.36 -14.19 0.58
C GLY A 101 15.67 -13.02 -0.13
N PRO A 102 16.23 -11.81 0.01
CA PRO A 102 15.71 -10.63 -0.67
C PRO A 102 15.87 -10.76 -2.19
N LEU A 103 14.98 -10.11 -2.93
CA LEU A 103 15.07 -10.01 -4.39
C LEU A 103 15.56 -8.61 -4.77
N GLY A 104 16.56 -8.52 -5.64
CA GLY A 104 16.98 -7.26 -6.26
C GLY A 104 16.76 -7.32 -7.77
N ILE A 105 16.17 -6.26 -8.34
CA ILE A 105 15.97 -6.14 -9.79
C ILE A 105 16.90 -5.05 -10.33
N GLY A 106 17.92 -5.49 -11.08
CA GLY A 106 18.94 -4.60 -11.68
C GLY A 106 20.01 -4.13 -10.70
N THR A 107 20.04 -4.66 -9.48
CA THR A 107 20.89 -4.23 -8.36
C THR A 107 20.81 -5.24 -7.21
N ASP A 108 21.79 -5.22 -6.30
CA ASP A 108 21.70 -5.92 -5.02
C ASP A 108 20.67 -5.27 -4.11
N ASN A 109 20.05 -6.05 -3.22
CA ASN A 109 19.06 -5.57 -2.26
C ASN A 109 19.70 -5.22 -0.91
N ALA A 110 19.66 -3.95 -0.52
CA ALA A 110 20.13 -3.46 0.78
C ALA A 110 18.99 -3.21 1.79
N LEU A 111 17.72 -3.33 1.40
CA LEU A 111 16.59 -3.32 2.34
C LEU A 111 16.60 -4.56 3.24
N GLY A 112 17.07 -5.71 2.74
CA GLY A 112 17.20 -6.97 3.46
C GLY A 112 15.86 -7.61 3.85
N GLY A 113 15.92 -8.79 4.50
CA GLY A 113 14.74 -9.56 4.90
C GLY A 113 13.82 -9.90 3.72
N ASN A 114 12.51 -9.92 3.96
CA ASN A 114 11.48 -10.17 2.96
C ASN A 114 11.21 -8.89 2.14
N SER A 115 12.08 -8.58 1.17
CA SER A 115 11.98 -7.36 0.37
C SER A 115 12.31 -7.56 -1.10
N ILE A 116 11.85 -6.59 -1.89
CA ILE A 116 12.17 -6.39 -3.30
C ILE A 116 12.69 -4.97 -3.48
N VAL A 117 13.81 -4.80 -4.18
CA VAL A 117 14.31 -3.47 -4.61
C VAL A 117 14.34 -3.34 -6.13
N LEU A 118 14.24 -2.11 -6.63
CA LEU A 118 14.06 -1.81 -8.05
C LEU A 118 15.04 -0.72 -8.51
N GLY A 119 15.99 -1.07 -9.36
CA GLY A 119 16.88 -0.10 -10.03
C GLY A 119 18.01 0.49 -9.17
N ASP A 120 17.84 0.53 -7.84
CA ASP A 120 18.86 0.80 -6.83
C ASP A 120 18.71 -0.16 -5.64
N ASN A 121 19.62 -0.09 -4.67
CA ASN A 121 19.66 -1.05 -3.57
C ASN A 121 18.74 -0.70 -2.38
N ASP A 122 18.02 0.42 -2.40
CA ASP A 122 17.30 0.95 -1.25
C ASP A 122 15.92 1.58 -1.57
N THR A 123 15.43 1.41 -2.79
CA THR A 123 14.07 1.75 -3.23
C THR A 123 13.29 0.48 -3.55
N GLY A 124 12.13 0.30 -2.91
CA GLY A 124 11.32 -0.91 -3.12
C GLY A 124 10.26 -1.17 -2.05
N PHE A 125 9.94 -2.45 -1.86
CA PHE A 125 8.92 -2.92 -0.91
C PHE A 125 9.53 -3.88 0.11
N LYS A 126 9.15 -3.76 1.39
CA LYS A 126 9.62 -4.62 2.47
C LYS A 126 8.46 -5.04 3.36
N GLN A 127 8.33 -6.34 3.60
CA GLN A 127 7.42 -6.86 4.62
C GLN A 127 8.06 -6.72 6.00
N ASN A 128 7.41 -6.00 6.90
CA ASN A 128 7.88 -5.74 8.27
C ASN A 128 6.99 -6.41 9.34
N GLY A 129 6.35 -7.51 8.97
CA GLY A 129 5.43 -8.28 9.81
C GLY A 129 4.30 -8.90 8.99
N ASP A 130 3.55 -9.80 9.60
CA ASP A 130 2.32 -10.29 8.97
C ASP A 130 1.34 -9.13 8.72
N GLY A 131 0.84 -9.01 7.50
CA GLY A 131 -0.03 -7.92 7.07
C GLY A 131 0.58 -6.51 7.04
N VAL A 132 1.91 -6.36 7.21
CA VAL A 132 2.59 -5.05 7.20
C VAL A 132 3.51 -4.93 5.98
N LEU A 133 3.09 -4.14 5.00
CA LEU A 133 3.86 -3.87 3.78
C LEU A 133 4.32 -2.40 3.77
N ASP A 134 5.63 -2.21 3.80
CA ASP A 134 6.27 -0.89 3.78
C ASP A 134 6.88 -0.59 2.41
N VAL A 135 6.78 0.66 1.97
CA VAL A 135 7.36 1.20 0.74
C VAL A 135 8.54 2.09 1.09
N TYR A 136 9.65 1.87 0.42
CA TYR A 136 10.89 2.61 0.61
C TYR A 136 11.31 3.31 -0.67
N SER A 137 11.89 4.50 -0.53
CA SER A 137 12.60 5.20 -1.61
C SER A 137 13.87 5.82 -1.05
N ASN A 138 15.01 5.47 -1.62
CA ASN A 138 16.33 5.92 -1.16
C ASN A 138 16.48 5.77 0.37
N TYR A 139 16.19 4.55 0.85
CA TYR A 139 16.21 4.14 2.26
C TYR A 139 15.17 4.82 3.18
N THR A 140 14.33 5.70 2.64
CA THR A 140 13.28 6.39 3.39
C THR A 140 11.99 5.58 3.34
N HIS A 141 11.42 5.23 4.50
CA HIS A 141 10.08 4.65 4.59
C HIS A 141 9.05 5.73 4.26
N VAL A 142 8.31 5.57 3.15
CA VAL A 142 7.37 6.61 2.64
C VAL A 142 5.91 6.26 2.87
N PHE A 143 5.55 4.97 2.79
CA PHE A 143 4.20 4.47 3.04
C PHE A 143 4.22 3.13 3.76
N ARG A 144 3.25 2.94 4.65
CA ARG A 144 2.90 1.64 5.23
C ARG A 144 1.48 1.27 4.88
N PHE A 145 1.28 0.05 4.41
CA PHE A 145 -0.01 -0.57 4.17
C PHE A 145 -0.23 -1.64 5.25
N ILE A 146 -1.29 -1.48 6.03
CA ILE A 146 -1.78 -2.46 7.01
C ILE A 146 -3.26 -2.75 6.76
N GLY A 147 -3.79 -3.83 7.35
CA GLY A 147 -5.12 -4.34 7.02
C GLY A 147 -6.28 -3.34 7.13
N ASN A 148 -6.14 -2.26 7.91
CA ASN A 148 -7.19 -1.27 8.16
C ASN A 148 -6.78 0.19 7.88
N LEU A 149 -5.53 0.48 7.52
CA LEU A 149 -5.04 1.84 7.34
C LEU A 149 -3.88 1.89 6.33
N VAL A 150 -3.76 3.03 5.65
CA VAL A 150 -2.54 3.41 4.93
C VAL A 150 -1.92 4.61 5.65
N GLU A 151 -0.66 4.48 6.06
CA GLU A 151 0.08 5.53 6.74
C GLU A 151 1.08 6.15 5.77
N SER A 152 1.05 7.47 5.64
CA SER A 152 2.11 8.22 4.96
C SER A 152 3.10 8.72 6.00
N MET A 153 4.37 8.38 5.84
CA MET A 153 5.45 8.77 6.76
C MET A 153 6.12 10.09 6.33
N VAL A 154 5.75 10.59 5.15
CA VAL A 154 6.26 11.81 4.54
C VAL A 154 5.07 12.66 4.06
N SER A 155 5.31 13.87 3.54
CA SER A 155 4.24 14.70 2.98
C SER A 155 3.57 14.02 1.80
N LEU A 156 2.24 13.83 1.87
CA LEU A 156 1.43 13.36 0.76
C LEU A 156 1.06 14.52 -0.17
N LYS A 157 1.51 14.45 -1.42
CA LYS A 157 1.07 15.34 -2.50
C LYS A 157 0.16 14.58 -3.47
N VAL A 158 -1.06 15.07 -3.66
CA VAL A 158 -1.99 14.54 -4.67
C VAL A 158 -2.02 15.54 -5.84
N ASN A 159 -1.52 15.14 -7.01
CA ASN A 159 -1.52 16.02 -8.20
C ASN A 159 -2.91 16.15 -8.85
N GLY A 160 -3.80 15.17 -8.62
CA GLY A 160 -5.20 15.20 -9.04
C GLY A 160 -6.14 15.51 -7.88
N ASN A 161 -7.34 14.94 -7.93
CA ASN A 161 -8.35 15.10 -6.86
C ASN A 161 -8.22 13.99 -5.81
N ALA A 162 -8.42 14.36 -4.54
CA ALA A 162 -8.67 13.41 -3.46
C ALA A 162 -10.16 13.41 -3.12
N VAL A 163 -10.79 12.24 -3.13
CA VAL A 163 -12.21 12.06 -2.80
C VAL A 163 -12.32 11.21 -1.54
N ALA A 164 -12.93 11.75 -0.50
CA ALA A 164 -13.25 11.03 0.72
C ALA A 164 -14.74 10.66 0.73
N THR A 165 -15.04 9.40 1.04
CA THR A 165 -16.43 8.94 1.29
C THR A 165 -16.87 9.19 2.74
N GLY A 166 -15.90 9.37 3.64
CA GLY A 166 -16.08 9.80 5.02
C GLY A 166 -15.61 11.24 5.24
N GLU A 167 -15.29 11.57 6.49
CA GLU A 167 -14.74 12.88 6.85
C GLU A 167 -13.28 13.03 6.41
N VAL A 168 -12.88 14.25 6.05
CA VAL A 168 -11.46 14.62 5.96
C VAL A 168 -11.03 15.16 7.32
N GLN A 169 -10.07 14.50 7.96
CA GLN A 169 -9.67 14.79 9.33
C GLN A 169 -8.21 15.27 9.42
N ALA A 170 -7.93 16.16 10.39
CA ALA A 170 -6.60 16.67 10.71
C ALA A 170 -6.41 16.78 12.22
N GLY A 171 -5.14 16.80 12.67
CA GLY A 171 -4.79 16.93 14.09
C GLY A 171 -5.35 15.80 14.95
N ASN A 172 -5.20 14.55 14.48
CA ASN A 172 -5.74 13.35 15.14
C ASN A 172 -7.27 13.41 15.34
N GLY A 173 -8.01 13.90 14.34
CA GLY A 173 -9.47 14.00 14.38
C GLY A 173 -10.01 15.28 15.03
N SER A 174 -9.15 16.19 15.48
CA SER A 174 -9.57 17.45 16.14
C SER A 174 -10.25 18.44 15.18
N SER A 175 -9.82 18.48 13.93
CA SER A 175 -10.47 19.25 12.86
C SER A 175 -11.00 18.31 11.80
N ARG A 176 -12.24 18.53 11.35
CA ARG A 176 -12.96 17.60 10.47
C ARG A 176 -13.80 18.38 9.46
N MET A 177 -13.76 17.97 8.21
CA MET A 177 -14.67 18.42 7.16
C MET A 177 -15.62 17.28 6.81
N THR A 178 -16.92 17.56 6.78
CA THR A 178 -17.96 16.56 6.48
C THR A 178 -18.57 16.74 5.08
N ASN A 179 -19.43 15.83 4.68
CA ASN A 179 -19.95 15.70 3.31
C ASN A 179 -20.87 16.85 2.85
N ASN A 180 -21.38 17.67 3.78
CA ASN A 180 -22.18 18.86 3.46
C ASN A 180 -21.32 20.14 3.32
N GLY A 181 -19.98 20.02 3.42
CA GLY A 181 -19.04 21.14 3.36
C GLY A 181 -18.82 21.87 4.68
N ASP A 182 -19.46 21.45 5.77
CA ASP A 182 -19.27 22.03 7.09
C ASP A 182 -17.94 21.59 7.72
N ILE A 183 -17.40 22.44 8.59
CA ILE A 183 -16.08 22.29 9.19
C ILE A 183 -16.21 22.33 10.71
N PHE A 184 -15.78 21.27 11.38
CA PHE A 184 -15.71 21.18 12.83
C PHE A 184 -14.31 21.57 13.33
N GLY A 185 -14.23 22.29 14.44
CA GLY A 185 -12.95 22.59 15.10
C GLY A 185 -13.07 23.38 16.39
N SER A 186 -11.99 23.37 17.18
CA SER A 186 -11.91 24.09 18.47
C SER A 186 -11.97 25.60 18.32
N VAL A 187 -11.50 26.16 17.20
CA VAL A 187 -11.62 27.59 16.85
C VAL A 187 -13.08 28.05 16.73
N TRP A 188 -14.01 27.13 16.47
CA TRP A 188 -15.46 27.36 16.43
C TRP A 188 -16.13 27.07 17.78
N GLY A 189 -15.36 26.95 18.86
CA GLY A 189 -15.87 26.59 20.18
C GLY A 189 -16.23 25.11 20.29
N ASN A 190 -15.46 24.22 19.64
CA ASN A 190 -15.77 22.79 19.51
C ASN A 190 -17.14 22.54 18.88
N SER A 191 -17.45 23.33 17.85
CA SER A 191 -18.72 23.29 17.13
C SER A 191 -18.48 23.28 15.63
N TRP A 192 -19.58 23.19 14.88
CA TRP A 192 -19.59 23.35 13.44
C TRP A 192 -19.49 24.83 13.04
N LEU A 193 -18.73 25.12 11.99
CA LEU A 193 -18.55 26.46 11.46
C LEU A 193 -19.89 27.11 11.11
N SER A 194 -20.83 26.35 10.54
CA SER A 194 -22.18 26.85 10.22
C SER A 194 -22.93 27.40 11.44
N LEU A 195 -22.90 26.66 12.57
CA LEU A 195 -23.51 27.08 13.84
C LEU A 195 -22.78 28.28 14.45
N TRP A 196 -21.45 28.27 14.38
CA TRP A 196 -20.65 29.39 14.86
C TRP A 196 -20.97 30.66 14.07
N ILE A 197 -21.04 30.60 12.73
CA ILE A 197 -21.42 31.76 11.90
C ILE A 197 -22.84 32.22 12.25
N ASN A 198 -23.81 31.31 12.32
CA ASN A 198 -25.20 31.64 12.60
C ASN A 198 -25.34 32.42 13.92
N ASN A 199 -24.58 32.04 14.96
CA ASN A 199 -24.66 32.65 16.28
C ASN A 199 -23.81 33.92 16.45
N ASN A 200 -22.86 34.20 15.55
CA ASN A 200 -21.92 35.31 15.72
C ASN A 200 -22.12 36.45 14.70
N PHE A 201 -22.89 36.24 13.64
CA PHE A 201 -23.15 37.27 12.62
C PHE A 201 -24.63 37.63 12.50
N VAL A 202 -24.89 38.85 12.00
CA VAL A 202 -26.24 39.27 11.62
C VAL A 202 -26.65 38.55 10.35
N ALA A 203 -27.67 37.69 10.47
CA ALA A 203 -28.19 36.89 9.38
C ALA A 203 -29.27 37.61 8.56
N ASP A 204 -29.91 38.64 9.12
CA ASP A 204 -30.97 39.40 8.47
C ASP A 204 -31.26 40.73 9.19
N VAL A 205 -31.89 41.68 8.50
CA VAL A 205 -32.34 42.97 9.05
C VAL A 205 -33.75 43.28 8.55
N GLN A 206 -34.64 43.68 9.46
CA GLN A 206 -36.02 44.03 9.12
C GLN A 206 -36.51 45.25 9.91
N LEU A 207 -37.63 45.83 9.46
CA LEU A 207 -38.50 46.60 10.35
C LEU A 207 -39.48 45.63 11.02
N GLY A 208 -39.51 45.63 12.35
CA GLY A 208 -40.45 44.82 13.12
C GLY A 208 -41.87 45.37 13.09
N ALA A 209 -42.75 44.80 13.90
CA ALA A 209 -44.12 45.28 14.03
C ALA A 209 -44.15 46.76 14.47
N GLY A 210 -44.76 47.61 13.64
CA GLY A 210 -44.88 49.03 13.90
C GLY A 210 -45.99 49.38 14.89
N THR A 211 -45.94 50.60 15.41
CA THR A 211 -46.99 51.23 16.20
C THR A 211 -47.15 52.69 15.76
N SER A 212 -48.14 53.40 16.31
CA SER A 212 -48.38 54.81 16.01
C SER A 212 -48.75 55.62 17.25
N VAL A 213 -48.45 56.92 17.23
CA VAL A 213 -48.79 57.85 18.30
C VAL A 213 -49.32 59.15 17.72
N SER A 214 -50.34 59.73 18.36
CA SER A 214 -50.81 61.08 18.05
C SER A 214 -49.86 62.12 18.67
N THR A 215 -49.50 63.15 17.91
CA THR A 215 -48.49 64.17 18.31
C THR A 215 -49.06 65.58 18.50
N TRP A 216 -50.24 65.90 17.93
CA TRP A 216 -50.80 67.26 17.99
C TRP A 216 -51.14 67.73 19.42
N ASN A 217 -51.51 66.80 20.31
CA ASN A 217 -51.85 67.07 21.71
C ASN A 217 -50.83 66.49 22.72
N ASN A 218 -49.77 65.85 22.24
CA ASN A 218 -48.78 65.18 23.07
C ASN A 218 -47.38 65.69 22.70
N ALA A 219 -46.86 66.63 23.50
CA ALA A 219 -45.49 67.12 23.35
C ALA A 219 -44.46 66.01 23.63
N GLY A 220 -43.42 65.91 22.79
CA GLY A 220 -42.31 64.97 22.99
C GLY A 220 -41.47 64.75 21.73
N SER A 221 -40.28 64.16 21.90
CA SER A 221 -39.41 63.73 20.79
C SER A 221 -39.73 62.29 20.42
N TRP A 222 -40.49 62.09 19.35
CA TRP A 222 -40.93 60.76 18.92
C TRP A 222 -40.17 60.29 17.65
N PRO A 223 -39.85 58.99 17.51
CA PRO A 223 -40.04 57.93 18.49
C PRO A 223 -39.06 58.09 19.67
N ASN A 224 -39.59 58.06 20.90
CA ASN A 224 -38.79 58.16 22.13
C ASN A 224 -38.24 56.80 22.61
N THR A 225 -38.25 55.79 21.72
CA THR A 225 -37.79 54.43 22.02
C THR A 225 -36.54 54.13 21.19
N PRO A 226 -35.38 53.85 21.80
CA PRO A 226 -34.16 53.52 21.06
C PRO A 226 -34.36 52.37 20.07
N GLY A 227 -33.79 52.53 18.87
CA GLY A 227 -33.88 51.52 17.81
C GLY A 227 -35.14 51.59 16.95
N TYR A 228 -36.07 52.49 17.25
CA TYR A 228 -37.25 52.72 16.41
C TYR A 228 -37.00 53.85 15.40
N VAL A 229 -37.55 53.69 14.20
CA VAL A 229 -37.50 54.67 13.12
C VAL A 229 -38.90 55.05 12.69
N VAL A 230 -39.10 56.32 12.30
CA VAL A 230 -40.36 56.78 11.71
C VAL A 230 -40.56 56.09 10.37
N THR A 231 -41.72 55.48 10.16
CA THR A 231 -42.08 54.79 8.92
C THR A 231 -43.12 55.55 8.10
N SER A 232 -43.95 56.39 8.74
CA SER A 232 -44.83 57.34 8.06
C SER A 232 -45.28 58.45 9.01
N VAL A 233 -45.78 59.54 8.44
CA VAL A 233 -46.40 60.67 9.13
C VAL A 233 -47.78 60.91 8.54
N TRP A 234 -48.73 61.37 9.35
CA TRP A 234 -50.07 61.70 8.90
C TRP A 234 -50.55 63.03 9.49
N LYS A 235 -51.38 63.72 8.71
CA LYS A 235 -51.98 65.01 9.03
C LYS A 235 -53.42 65.02 8.52
N ASP A 236 -54.33 65.60 9.29
CA ASP A 236 -55.67 65.95 8.87
C ASP A 236 -55.73 67.38 8.28
N ALA A 237 -56.94 67.84 7.97
CA ALA A 237 -57.16 69.14 7.34
C ALA A 237 -57.17 70.31 8.36
N GLN A 238 -56.96 70.03 9.64
CA GLN A 238 -57.14 70.96 10.74
C GLN A 238 -55.79 71.35 11.36
N GLY A 239 -55.64 72.63 11.72
CA GLY A 239 -54.43 73.14 12.38
C GLY A 239 -53.12 73.05 11.56
N GLU A 240 -52.03 73.46 12.20
CA GLU A 240 -50.69 73.53 11.60
C GLU A 240 -49.75 72.38 12.04
N ASN A 241 -50.10 71.62 13.07
CA ASN A 241 -49.25 70.58 13.64
C ASN A 241 -49.38 69.24 12.88
N ILE A 242 -48.36 68.37 13.01
CA ILE A 242 -48.45 66.97 12.60
C ILE A 242 -49.34 66.24 13.60
N ASP A 243 -50.34 65.50 13.12
CA ASP A 243 -51.32 64.87 13.99
C ASP A 243 -50.85 63.54 14.55
N GLY A 244 -50.02 62.80 13.81
CA GLY A 244 -49.27 61.70 14.39
C GLY A 244 -48.28 61.03 13.44
N ILE A 245 -47.59 60.05 14.01
CA ILE A 245 -46.52 59.32 13.33
C ILE A 245 -46.71 57.82 13.53
N ALA A 246 -46.31 57.03 12.54
CA ALA A 246 -46.07 55.60 12.69
C ALA A 246 -44.56 55.33 12.76
N TYR A 247 -44.16 54.40 13.60
CA TYR A 247 -42.76 54.05 13.81
C TYR A 247 -42.62 52.56 14.11
N ALA A 248 -41.50 51.97 13.71
CA ALA A 248 -41.23 50.53 13.86
C ALA A 248 -39.79 50.30 14.34
N PRO A 249 -39.53 49.21 15.08
CA PRO A 249 -38.18 48.89 15.51
C PRO A 249 -37.36 48.40 14.32
N LEU A 250 -36.16 48.96 14.12
CA LEU A 250 -35.15 48.35 13.29
C LEU A 250 -34.59 47.14 14.04
N GLN A 251 -34.70 45.96 13.44
CA GLN A 251 -34.31 44.69 14.06
C GLN A 251 -33.23 43.99 13.24
N LYS A 252 -32.33 43.31 13.95
CA LYS A 252 -31.30 42.43 13.37
C LYS A 252 -31.50 41.00 13.87
N ARG A 253 -31.31 40.00 13.01
CA ARG A 253 -31.35 38.58 13.40
C ARG A 253 -29.94 38.08 13.68
N VAL A 254 -29.69 37.53 14.86
CA VAL A 254 -28.46 36.78 15.20
C VAL A 254 -28.89 35.44 15.79
N GLY A 255 -28.31 34.36 15.28
CA GLY A 255 -28.81 33.02 15.56
C GLY A 255 -30.23 32.84 15.00
N SER A 256 -31.11 32.29 15.83
CA SER A 256 -32.55 32.21 15.60
C SER A 256 -33.34 33.40 16.18
N GLN A 257 -32.67 34.37 16.79
CA GLN A 257 -33.33 35.44 17.55
C GLN A 257 -33.27 36.79 16.83
N TRP A 258 -34.37 37.55 16.89
CA TRP A 258 -34.45 38.94 16.45
C TRP A 258 -34.21 39.89 17.61
N TYR A 259 -33.34 40.87 17.41
CA TYR A 259 -33.02 41.91 18.39
C TYR A 259 -33.33 43.28 17.81
N THR A 260 -34.04 44.11 18.55
CA THR A 260 -34.12 45.55 18.23
C THR A 260 -32.74 46.16 18.40
N VAL A 261 -32.28 46.91 17.40
CA VAL A 261 -30.97 47.57 17.47
C VAL A 261 -30.98 48.59 18.59
N GLN A 262 -29.86 48.76 19.30
CA GLN A 262 -29.74 49.91 20.19
C GLN A 262 -29.50 51.14 19.31
N GLY A 263 -30.36 52.15 19.44
CA GLY A 263 -30.14 53.44 18.80
C GLY A 263 -28.81 54.05 19.26
N GLY A 264 -28.12 54.75 18.38
CA GLY A 264 -26.96 55.56 18.77
C GLY A 264 -27.39 56.71 19.67
N THR A 265 -26.49 57.18 20.53
CA THR A 265 -26.64 58.50 21.16
C THR A 265 -26.46 59.56 20.08
N ALA A 266 -27.46 60.41 19.90
CA ALA A 266 -27.39 61.57 19.00
C ALA A 266 -26.38 62.62 19.49
#